data_AF-A0A1F5SPQ9-F1
#
_entry.id   AF-A0A1F5SPQ9-F1
#
_cell.length_a   1.000
_cell.length_b   1.000
_cell.length_c   1.000
_cell.angle_alpha   90.00
_cell.angle_beta   90.00
_cell.angle_gamma   90.00
#
_symmetry.space_group_name_H-M   'P 1'
#
loop_
_entity.id
_entity.type
_entity.pdbx_description
1 polymer ?
#
loop_
_entity_poly.entity_id
_entity_poly.type
_entity_poly.pdbx_seq_one_letter_code
_entity_poly.pdbx_strand_id
1 'polypeptide(L)' 'MENLFRQIDKKINGLIWSLVSTGIILLILSVLIVWTDFMLRLVFGMLVLAIAYVFLYGGYKIWTLKKTIRDHFKF' A
#
# COMPACT_ATOMS: atom_id res chain seq x y z
N MET A 1 -0.75 23.18 -18.30
CA MET A 1 -1.13 22.44 -17.07
C MET A 1 -0.38 21.11 -16.88
N GLU A 2 0.20 20.49 -17.92
CA GLU A 2 0.90 19.19 -17.83
C GLU A 2 1.92 19.03 -16.69
N ASN A 3 2.79 20.02 -16.44
CA ASN A 3 3.87 19.89 -15.46
C ASN A 3 3.37 19.61 -14.03
N LEU A 4 2.18 20.10 -13.65
CA LEU A 4 1.60 19.82 -12.34
C LEU A 4 1.12 18.37 -12.24
N PHE A 5 0.43 17.87 -13.28
CA PHE A 5 0.03 16.46 -13.36
C PHE A 5 1.24 15.53 -13.33
N ARG A 6 2.33 15.87 -14.04
CA ARG A 6 3.57 15.07 -14.07
C ARG A 6 4.27 15.01 -12.71
N GLN A 7 4.21 16.09 -11.91
CA GLN A 7 4.69 16.08 -10.52
C GLN A 7 3.78 15.25 -9.60
N ILE A 8 2.46 15.38 -9.72
CA ILE A 8 1.48 14.58 -8.98
C ILE A 8 1.64 13.09 -9.30
N ASP A 9 1.84 12.73 -10.57
CA ASP A 9 2.15 11.38 -11.02
C ASP A 9 3.37 10.81 -10.29
N LYS A 10 4.51 11.54 -10.28
CA LYS A 10 5.73 11.15 -9.57
C LYS A 10 5.51 11.01 -8.06
N LYS A 11 4.79 11.96 -7.44
CA LYS A 11 4.54 11.96 -5.98
C LYS A 11 3.65 10.79 -5.56
N ILE A 12 2.61 10.49 -6.33
CA ILE A 12 1.75 9.32 -6.12
C ILE A 12 2.51 8.03 -6.38
N ASN A 13 3.37 7.96 -7.40
CA ASN A 13 4.17 6.75 -7.65
C ASN A 13 5.16 6.49 -6.50
N GLY A 14 5.77 7.53 -5.94
CA GLY A 14 6.58 7.44 -4.72
C GLY A 14 5.78 7.00 -3.49
N LEU A 15 4.56 7.50 -3.32
CA LEU A 15 3.64 7.04 -2.26
C LEU A 15 3.24 5.57 -2.41
N ILE A 16 2.94 5.11 -3.63
CA ILE A 16 2.65 3.68 -3.92
C ILE A 16 3.88 2.83 -3.59
N TRP A 17 5.08 3.26 -4.02
CA TRP A 17 6.32 2.53 -3.76
C TRP A 17 6.66 2.46 -2.27
N SER A 18 6.40 3.55 -1.52
CA SER A 18 6.52 3.60 -0.06
C SER A 18 5.51 2.71 0.66
N LEU A 19 4.25 2.65 0.18
CA LEU A 19 3.24 1.71 0.68
C LEU A 19 3.66 0.25 0.46
N VAL A 20 4.18 -0.06 -0.74
CA VAL A 20 4.65 -1.40 -1.09
C VAL A 20 5.87 -1.79 -0.26
N SER A 21 6.87 -0.92 -0.09
CA SER A 21 8.05 -1.21 0.74
C SER A 21 7.68 -1.39 2.21
N THR A 22 6.77 -0.57 2.74
CA THR A 22 6.23 -0.70 4.10
C THR A 22 5.47 -2.02 4.28
N GLY A 23 4.65 -2.42 3.29
CA GLY A 23 3.96 -3.71 3.28
C GLY A 23 4.91 -4.91 3.26
N ILE A 24 6.01 -4.83 2.51
CA ILE A 24 7.06 -5.87 2.48
C ILE A 24 7.77 -5.96 3.84
N ILE A 25 8.11 -4.82 4.46
CA ILE A 25 8.71 -4.78 5.80
C ILE A 25 7.76 -5.40 6.83
N LEU A 26 6.46 -5.08 6.78
CA LEU A 26 5.44 -5.66 7.65
C LEU A 26 5.29 -7.19 7.45
N LEU A 27 5.41 -7.69 6.22
CA LEU A 27 5.43 -9.14 5.94
C LEU A 27 6.65 -9.83 6.55
N ILE A 28 7.86 -9.26 6.40
CA ILE A 28 9.08 -9.78 7.03
C ILE A 28 8.93 -9.77 8.55
N LEU A 29 8.39 -8.69 9.11
CA LEU A 29 8.09 -8.58 10.54
C LEU A 29 7.08 -9.65 10.97
N SER A 30 6.04 -9.92 10.18
CA SER A 30 5.08 -10.99 10.45
C SER A 30 5.69 -12.38 10.40
N VAL A 31 6.71 -12.65 9.57
CA VAL A 31 7.41 -13.95 9.53
C VAL A 31 8.36 -14.09 10.72
N LEU A 32 9.06 -13.02 11.10
CA LEU A 32 9.80 -12.97 12.36
C LEU A 32 8.84 -13.10 13.56
N ILE A 33 7.59 -12.64 13.39
CA ILE A 33 6.42 -12.90 14.23
C ILE A 33 5.71 -14.23 13.85
N VAL A 34 6.41 -15.29 13.42
CA VAL A 34 5.87 -16.69 13.38
C VAL A 34 6.63 -17.69 14.29
N TRP A 35 7.87 -17.36 14.71
CA TRP A 35 8.72 -18.21 15.59
C TRP A 35 8.39 -18.35 17.11
N THR A 36 8.12 -17.29 17.89
CA THR A 36 7.92 -17.34 19.38
C THR A 36 6.46 -17.37 19.86
N ASP A 37 6.07 -18.33 20.69
CA ASP A 37 4.78 -18.40 21.43
C ASP A 37 3.48 -18.23 20.62
N PHE A 38 2.91 -19.38 20.24
CA PHE A 38 1.91 -19.58 19.19
C PHE A 38 0.63 -18.72 19.27
N MET A 39 0.04 -18.51 20.45
CA MET A 39 -1.30 -17.91 20.57
C MET A 39 -1.33 -16.38 20.37
N LEU A 40 -0.52 -15.61 21.10
CA LEU A 40 -0.38 -14.16 20.83
C LEU A 40 0.06 -13.91 19.39
N ARG A 41 0.92 -14.80 18.90
CA ARG A 41 1.56 -14.70 17.61
C ARG A 41 0.60 -14.80 16.43
N LEU A 42 -0.34 -15.75 16.47
CA LEU A 42 -1.39 -15.87 15.45
C LEU A 42 -2.22 -14.57 15.34
N VAL A 43 -2.61 -13.99 16.48
CA VAL A 43 -3.42 -12.75 16.54
C VAL A 43 -2.65 -11.56 15.99
N PHE A 44 -1.39 -11.37 16.39
CA PHE A 44 -0.56 -10.27 15.88
C PHE A 44 -0.22 -10.42 14.39
N GLY A 45 0.11 -11.61 13.91
CA GLY A 45 0.34 -11.86 12.48
C GLY A 45 -0.91 -11.57 11.64
N MET A 46 -2.09 -11.95 12.13
CA MET A 46 -3.36 -11.69 11.43
C MET A 46 -3.72 -10.19 11.41
N LEU A 47 -3.44 -9.45 12.50
CA LEU A 47 -3.56 -7.98 12.53
C LEU A 47 -2.60 -7.30 11.54
N VAL A 48 -1.33 -7.72 11.49
CA VAL A 48 -0.34 -7.17 10.57
C VAL A 48 -0.72 -7.45 9.11
N LEU A 49 -1.21 -8.66 8.80
CA LEU A 49 -1.75 -9.00 7.48
C LEU A 49 -2.97 -8.16 7.11
N ALA A 50 -3.91 -7.94 8.04
CA ALA A 50 -5.08 -7.08 7.80
C ALA A 50 -4.66 -5.63 7.50
N ILE A 51 -3.71 -5.08 8.26
CA ILE A 51 -3.16 -3.73 8.03
C ILE A 51 -2.47 -3.66 6.67
N ALA A 52 -1.61 -4.63 6.33
CA ALA A 52 -0.95 -4.70 5.02
C ALA A 52 -1.96 -4.78 3.87
N TYR A 53 -3.04 -5.55 4.02
CA TYR A 53 -4.10 -5.65 3.02
C TYR A 53 -4.88 -4.34 2.87
N VAL A 54 -5.19 -3.63 3.96
CA VAL A 54 -5.81 -2.31 3.92
C VAL A 54 -4.91 -1.29 3.23
N PHE A 55 -3.60 -1.30 3.48
CA PHE A 55 -2.64 -0.44 2.77
C PHE A 55 -2.57 -0.76 1.26
N LEU A 56 -2.46 -2.04 0.89
CA LEU A 56 -2.44 -2.46 -0.52
C LEU A 56 -3.75 -2.11 -1.24
N TYR A 57 -4.91 -2.37 -0.63
CA TYR A 57 -6.21 -2.00 -1.17
C TYR A 57 -6.41 -0.49 -1.24
N GLY A 58 -5.93 0.27 -0.25
CA GLY A 58 -5.92 1.74 -0.25
C GLY A 58 -5.07 2.29 -1.41
N GLY A 59 -3.85 1.78 -1.59
CA GLY A 59 -2.98 2.13 -2.70
C GLY A 59 -3.59 1.80 -4.06
N TYR A 60 -4.20 0.61 -4.21
CA TYR A 60 -4.92 0.21 -5.43
C TYR A 60 -6.13 1.11 -5.70
N LYS A 61 -6.93 1.43 -4.67
CA LYS A 61 -8.09 2.32 -4.78
C LYS A 61 -7.70 3.75 -5.14
N ILE A 62 -6.60 4.26 -4.60
CA ILE A 62 -6.03 5.56 -5.00
C ILE A 62 -5.55 5.53 -6.46
N TRP A 63 -4.93 4.43 -6.89
CA TRP A 63 -4.49 4.25 -8.28
C TRP A 63 -5.67 4.15 -9.26
N THR A 64 -6.75 3.43 -8.91
CA THR A 64 -7.97 3.40 -9.74
C THR A 64 -8.67 4.75 -9.76
N LEU A 65 -8.77 5.46 -8.64
CA LEU A 65 -9.34 6.82 -8.61
C LEU A 65 -8.57 7.77 -9.54
N LYS A 66 -7.23 7.72 -9.50
CA LYS A 66 -6.33 8.47 -10.37
C LYS A 66 -6.53 8.10 -11.85
N LYS A 67 -6.74 6.82 -12.17
CA LYS A 67 -7.03 6.35 -13.53
C LYS A 67 -8.41 6.85 -14.00
N THR A 68 -9.45 6.72 -13.18
CA THR A 68 -10.80 7.22 -13.49
C THR A 68 -10.82 8.73 -13.69
N ILE A 69 -10.10 9.51 -12.87
CA ILE A 69 -9.98 10.97 -13.05
C ILE A 69 -9.30 11.29 -14.39
N ARG A 70 -8.24 10.57 -14.77
CA ARG A 70 -7.59 10.74 -16.08
C ARG A 70 -8.52 10.42 -17.25
N ASP A 71 -9.25 9.30 -17.18
CA ASP A 71 -10.20 8.90 -18.23
C ASP A 71 -11.41 9.84 -18.33
N HIS A 72 -11.92 10.38 -17.20
CA HIS A 72 -13.03 11.34 -17.21
C HIS A 72 -12.63 12.73 -17.71
N PHE A 73 -11.40 13.19 -17.44
CA PHE A 73 -10.94 14.52 -17.85
C PHE A 73 -10.37 14.62 -19.27
N LYS A 74 -10.35 13.51 -20.03
CA LYS A 74 -9.99 13.40 -21.47
C LYS A 74 -9.09 14.54 -22.00
N PHE A 75 -7.83 14.49 -21.58
CA PHE A 75 -6.68 15.14 -22.19
C PHE A 75 -5.62 14.06 -22.45
#